data_AF-A0A5E3XGC4-F1
#
_entry.id   AF-A0A5E3XGC4-F1
#
_cell.length_a   1.000
_cell.length_b   1.000
_cell.length_c   1.000
_cell.angle_alpha   90.00
_cell.angle_beta   90.00
_cell.angle_gamma   90.00
#
_symmetry.space_group_name_H-M   'P 1'
#
loop_
_entity.id
_entity.type
_entity.pdbx_description
1 polymer ?
#
loop_
_entity_poly.entity_id
_entity_poly.type
_entity_poly.pdbx_seq_one_letter_code
_entity_poly.pdbx_strand_id
1 'polypeptide(L)'
;MLTALCRTMPATHIHIVSLASDGESRHAKVLINLCYRYQLSPNSPIYEHLSGLELRDLYVREDDLTADKDGKHVFKRCRNPFLSVLKSILVHGVCITSSQLCLHLLDSGKSPEHVNSVLNPSDKHDILLAFCLLKDMWTLPAANPLSHPASYIATREAICTYGEMCYHLIFPYICTNLSLDEQLEHLSAGVHLAVALFADQKVRTDFLGIVLIVNIILMVKNVYFCVAKAKADLPNEPFFIILLGTDSLESLFGILCTMVGNDANLDVLQLGLCVTNTTEVATILAMHPEWGKGPRRLHLPHVDCEARTLPDNADHIGPSSFYPD
;
A
#
# COMPACT_ATOMS: atom_id res chain seq x y z
N MET A 1 24.14 10.39 3.27
CA MET A 1 23.75 9.02 2.86
C MET A 1 23.71 8.87 1.34
N LEU A 2 22.80 9.55 0.61
CA LEU A 2 22.79 9.53 -0.87
C LEU A 2 24.15 9.86 -1.50
N THR A 3 24.82 10.92 -1.06
CA THR A 3 26.17 11.27 -1.53
C THR A 3 27.23 10.21 -1.22
N ALA A 4 27.06 9.41 -0.16
CA ALA A 4 27.97 8.32 0.18
C ALA A 4 27.71 7.09 -0.70
N LEU A 5 26.43 6.79 -0.97
CA LEU A 5 26.01 5.74 -1.90
C LEU A 5 26.47 6.06 -3.34
N CYS A 6 26.27 7.29 -3.82
CA CYS A 6 26.71 7.70 -5.15
C CYS A 6 28.24 7.56 -5.34
N ARG A 7 29.03 7.61 -4.27
CA ARG A 7 30.49 7.40 -4.33
C ARG A 7 30.88 5.94 -4.50
N THR A 8 30.04 5.00 -4.06
CA THR A 8 30.30 3.55 -4.14
C THR A 8 29.63 2.87 -5.33
N MET A 9 28.59 3.49 -5.92
CA MET A 9 27.83 2.95 -7.06
C MET A 9 28.68 2.48 -8.26
N PRO A 10 29.76 3.19 -8.69
CA PRO A 10 30.58 2.72 -9.79
C PRO A 10 31.30 1.40 -9.51
N ALA A 11 31.55 1.08 -8.24
CA ALA A 11 32.25 -0.13 -7.81
C ALA A 11 31.31 -1.31 -7.52
N THR A 12 30.01 -1.05 -7.29
CA THR A 12 29.04 -2.08 -6.91
C THR A 12 28.05 -2.44 -8.02
N HIS A 13 28.05 -1.73 -9.15
CA HIS A 13 27.07 -1.89 -10.24
C HIS A 13 25.61 -1.82 -9.77
N ILE A 14 25.35 -1.10 -8.67
CA ILE A 14 24.01 -0.93 -8.11
C ILE A 14 23.41 0.37 -8.64
N HIS A 15 22.20 0.28 -9.20
CA HIS A 15 21.38 1.43 -9.58
C HIS A 15 20.23 1.61 -8.57
N ILE A 16 20.08 2.82 -8.00
CA ILE A 16 19.01 3.11 -7.06
C ILE A 16 17.82 3.66 -7.85
N VAL A 17 16.77 2.86 -7.99
CA VAL A 17 15.59 3.23 -8.79
C VAL A 17 14.54 4.00 -8.01
N SER A 18 14.41 3.78 -6.70
CA SER A 18 13.40 4.42 -5.86
C SER A 18 13.84 4.55 -4.40
N LEU A 19 13.23 5.48 -3.66
CA LEU A 19 13.38 5.63 -2.22
C LEU A 19 12.03 5.47 -1.54
N ALA A 20 11.88 4.43 -0.72
CA ALA A 20 10.68 4.20 0.06
C ALA A 20 10.76 4.81 1.46
N SER A 21 9.62 5.30 1.95
CA SER A 21 9.47 5.75 3.33
C SER A 21 8.08 5.43 3.84
N ASP A 22 7.97 5.27 5.16
CA ASP A 22 6.70 5.20 5.85
C ASP A 22 5.88 6.50 5.67
N GLY A 23 4.57 6.45 5.93
CA GLY A 23 3.69 7.62 5.77
C GLY A 23 3.83 8.68 6.88
N GLU A 24 5.01 8.88 7.46
CA GLU A 24 5.30 9.94 8.44
C GLU A 24 5.47 11.30 7.74
N SER A 25 4.92 12.35 8.35
CA SER A 25 4.74 13.66 7.68
C SER A 25 6.04 14.43 7.50
N ARG A 26 7.04 14.26 8.38
CA ARG A 26 8.37 14.89 8.23
C ARG A 26 9.14 14.19 7.12
N HIS A 27 9.04 12.86 7.03
CA HIS A 27 9.63 12.08 5.95
C HIS A 27 9.02 12.45 4.59
N ALA A 28 7.71 12.70 4.49
CA ALA A 28 7.06 13.10 3.24
C ALA A 28 7.68 14.37 2.63
N LYS A 29 7.96 15.41 3.44
CA LYS A 29 8.58 16.65 2.95
C LYS A 29 10.01 16.41 2.46
N VAL A 30 10.79 15.61 3.18
CA VAL A 30 12.16 15.26 2.79
C VAL A 30 12.15 14.46 1.48
N LEU A 31 11.25 13.49 1.36
CA LEU A 31 11.15 12.62 0.19
C LEU A 31 10.77 13.40 -1.07
N ILE A 32 9.82 14.33 -0.97
CA ILE A 32 9.47 15.24 -2.07
C ILE A 32 10.68 16.11 -2.44
N ASN A 33 11.32 16.77 -1.48
CA ASN A 33 12.49 17.63 -1.76
C ASN A 33 13.68 16.89 -2.38
N LEU A 34 13.78 15.58 -2.13
CA LEU A 34 14.81 14.72 -2.71
C LEU A 34 14.44 14.25 -4.11
N CYS A 35 13.20 13.80 -4.34
CA CYS A 35 12.82 13.10 -5.57
C CYS A 35 12.05 13.95 -6.59
N TYR A 36 11.57 15.15 -6.23
CA TYR A 36 10.79 16.03 -7.10
C TYR A 36 11.58 17.27 -7.45
N ARG A 37 12.44 17.20 -8.48
CA ARG A 37 13.30 18.32 -8.87
C ARG A 37 13.17 18.75 -10.33
N TYR A 38 13.08 17.79 -11.23
CA TYR A 38 13.11 18.03 -12.67
C TYR A 38 11.97 17.29 -13.34
N GLN A 39 11.48 17.78 -14.48
CA GLN A 39 10.61 16.96 -15.33
C GLN A 39 11.46 15.87 -16.00
N LEU A 40 10.85 14.69 -16.18
CA LEU A 40 11.47 13.58 -16.88
C LEU A 40 11.98 14.02 -18.26
N SER A 41 13.25 13.76 -18.51
CA SER A 41 13.91 14.15 -19.77
C SER A 41 13.33 13.34 -20.94
N PRO A 42 13.02 13.96 -22.10
CA PRO A 42 12.69 13.24 -23.32
C PRO A 42 13.76 12.24 -23.78
N ASN A 43 15.01 12.44 -23.36
CA ASN A 43 16.12 11.53 -23.66
C ASN A 43 16.25 10.38 -22.64
N SER A 44 15.42 10.36 -21.59
CA SER A 44 15.42 9.25 -20.64
C SER A 44 14.89 7.97 -21.31
N PRO A 45 15.51 6.80 -21.07
CA PRO A 45 15.02 5.51 -21.59
C PRO A 45 13.57 5.20 -21.22
N ILE A 46 13.07 5.77 -20.12
CA ILE A 46 11.71 5.50 -19.63
C ILE A 46 10.67 6.52 -20.12
N TYR A 47 11.08 7.54 -20.88
CA TYR A 47 10.20 8.63 -21.30
C TYR A 47 9.09 8.16 -22.24
N GLU A 48 9.41 7.35 -23.24
CA GLU A 48 8.40 6.85 -24.20
C GLU A 48 7.32 6.00 -23.52
N HIS A 49 7.69 5.26 -22.47
CA HIS A 49 6.76 4.44 -21.69
C HIS A 49 5.80 5.27 -20.81
N LEU A 50 6.17 6.49 -20.45
CA LEU A 50 5.46 7.29 -19.45
C LEU A 50 4.79 8.55 -20.01
N SER A 51 5.34 9.14 -21.08
CA SER A 51 4.91 10.42 -21.64
C SER A 51 3.51 10.39 -22.25
N GLY A 52 3.07 9.23 -22.74
CA GLY A 52 1.73 9.06 -23.30
C GLY A 52 0.61 8.91 -22.26
N LEU A 53 0.94 8.88 -20.96
CA LEU A 53 -0.03 8.63 -19.89
C LEU A 53 -0.60 9.95 -19.40
N GLU A 54 -1.87 10.18 -19.69
CA GLU A 54 -2.57 11.41 -19.33
C GLU A 54 -2.60 11.62 -17.81
N LEU A 55 -2.60 12.89 -17.39
CA LEU A 55 -2.65 13.34 -15.98
C LEU A 55 -1.49 12.83 -15.10
N ARG A 56 -0.47 12.22 -15.72
CA ARG A 56 0.69 11.72 -15.00
C ARG A 56 1.66 12.82 -14.67
N ASP A 57 2.05 12.85 -13.41
CA ASP A 57 3.14 13.68 -12.95
C ASP A 57 4.50 13.08 -13.34
N LEU A 58 5.23 13.76 -14.23
CA LEU A 58 6.55 13.36 -14.72
C LEU A 58 7.72 13.94 -13.91
N TYR A 59 7.50 14.55 -12.75
CA TYR A 59 8.60 15.06 -11.92
C TYR A 59 9.41 13.92 -11.27
N VAL A 60 10.73 13.98 -11.43
CA VAL A 60 11.72 13.03 -10.90
C VAL A 60 12.95 13.79 -10.40
N ARG A 61 13.94 13.06 -9.88
CA ARG A 61 15.29 13.58 -9.66
C ARG A 61 16.20 13.29 -10.87
N GLU A 62 17.45 13.74 -10.77
CA GLU A 62 18.59 13.14 -11.49
C GLU A 62 18.53 11.60 -11.42
N ASP A 63 18.88 10.96 -12.54
CA ASP A 63 18.83 9.51 -12.77
C ASP A 63 17.42 8.91 -12.60
N ASP A 64 16.39 9.71 -12.88
CA ASP A 64 14.97 9.32 -12.86
C ASP A 64 14.49 8.80 -11.50
N LEU A 65 15.21 9.06 -10.40
CA LEU A 65 14.90 8.57 -9.06
C LEU A 65 13.51 9.01 -8.59
N THR A 66 12.72 8.06 -8.10
CA THR A 66 11.35 8.29 -7.61
C THR A 66 11.21 8.09 -6.11
N ALA A 67 10.17 8.70 -5.55
CA ALA A 67 9.74 8.56 -4.16
C ALA A 67 8.65 7.50 -4.08
N ASP A 68 8.75 6.60 -3.11
CA ASP A 68 7.78 5.56 -2.85
C ASP A 68 7.14 5.70 -1.46
N LYS A 69 5.88 5.28 -1.36
CA LYS A 69 5.16 5.14 -0.10
C LYS A 69 4.66 3.71 -0.01
N ASP A 70 5.03 3.06 1.08
CA ASP A 70 4.68 1.67 1.33
C ASP A 70 3.16 1.44 1.27
N GLY A 71 2.74 0.51 0.42
CA GLY A 71 1.33 0.25 0.15
C GLY A 71 0.57 -0.26 1.37
N LYS A 72 1.15 -1.17 2.16
CA LYS A 72 0.49 -1.66 3.39
C LYS A 72 0.23 -0.53 4.37
N HIS A 73 1.16 0.42 4.46
CA HIS A 73 1.00 1.64 5.25
C HIS A 73 -0.07 2.59 4.71
N VAL A 74 -0.26 2.66 3.40
CA VAL A 74 -1.36 3.39 2.77
C VAL A 74 -2.70 2.70 3.08
N PHE A 75 -2.80 1.38 2.92
CA PHE A 75 -4.03 0.61 3.17
C PHE A 75 -4.52 0.72 4.61
N LYS A 76 -3.62 0.59 5.58
CA LYS A 76 -3.93 0.83 7.00
C LYS A 76 -4.47 2.24 7.24
N ARG A 77 -3.90 3.25 6.57
CA ARG A 77 -4.36 4.63 6.69
C ARG A 77 -5.72 4.88 6.04
N CYS A 78 -6.11 4.13 5.02
CA CYS A 78 -7.47 4.15 4.46
C CYS A 78 -8.53 3.63 5.46
N ARG A 79 -8.17 2.73 6.38
CA ARG A 79 -9.07 2.29 7.47
C ARG A 79 -9.18 3.31 8.61
N ASN A 80 -8.11 4.03 8.92
CA ASN A 80 -8.00 4.87 10.12
C ASN A 80 -9.13 5.90 10.36
N PRO A 81 -9.74 6.55 9.34
CA PRO A 81 -10.86 7.45 9.56
C PRO A 81 -12.05 6.80 10.28
N PHE A 82 -12.31 5.51 10.02
CA PHE A 82 -13.44 4.79 10.59
C PHE A 82 -13.19 4.24 12.00
N LEU A 83 -11.93 4.30 12.48
CA LEU A 83 -11.58 3.87 13.83
C LEU A 83 -11.87 4.93 14.89
N SER A 84 -12.14 6.17 14.48
CA SER A 84 -12.45 7.25 15.40
C SER A 84 -13.92 7.61 15.34
N VAL A 85 -14.58 7.62 16.48
CA VAL A 85 -15.98 8.07 16.61
C VAL A 85 -16.14 9.56 16.29
N LEU A 86 -15.05 10.33 16.40
CA LEU A 86 -15.03 11.78 16.15
C LEU A 86 -14.71 12.13 14.70
N LYS A 87 -14.35 11.15 13.87
CA LYS A 87 -14.03 11.37 12.47
C LYS A 87 -15.12 10.82 11.59
N SER A 88 -15.27 11.46 10.45
CA SER A 88 -16.08 11.02 9.34
C SER A 88 -15.30 11.23 8.07
N ILE A 89 -15.69 10.51 7.03
CA ILE A 89 -15.29 10.84 5.66
C ILE A 89 -16.52 11.33 4.91
N LEU A 90 -16.32 12.25 4.00
CA LEU A 90 -17.36 12.77 3.13
C LEU A 90 -17.15 12.20 1.73
N VAL A 91 -18.16 11.54 1.17
CA VAL A 91 -18.13 10.94 -0.17
C VAL A 91 -19.41 11.32 -0.89
N HIS A 92 -19.31 11.97 -2.05
CA HIS A 92 -20.47 12.54 -2.77
C HIS A 92 -21.38 13.45 -1.92
N GLY A 93 -20.80 14.15 -0.94
CA GLY A 93 -21.56 14.97 0.01
C GLY A 93 -22.29 14.18 1.11
N VAL A 94 -22.12 12.86 1.18
CA VAL A 94 -22.64 12.00 2.26
C VAL A 94 -21.56 11.79 3.31
N CYS A 95 -21.87 12.18 4.55
CA CYS A 95 -21.00 11.96 5.70
C CYS A 95 -21.12 10.50 6.14
N ILE A 96 -20.00 9.79 6.15
CA ILE A 96 -19.87 8.40 6.59
C ILE A 96 -19.10 8.40 7.92
N THR A 97 -19.78 8.05 8.99
CA THR A 97 -19.22 7.86 10.33
C THR A 97 -18.96 6.38 10.61
N SER A 98 -18.15 6.11 11.64
CA SER A 98 -17.93 4.75 12.15
C SER A 98 -19.25 4.05 12.56
N SER A 99 -20.21 4.79 13.13
CA SER A 99 -21.51 4.24 13.52
C SER A 99 -22.39 3.88 12.33
N GLN A 100 -22.41 4.73 11.28
CA GLN A 100 -23.12 4.40 10.04
C GLN A 100 -22.51 3.16 9.38
N LEU A 101 -21.18 3.10 9.27
CA LEU A 101 -20.49 1.94 8.71
C LEU A 101 -20.83 0.66 9.50
N CYS A 102 -20.80 0.71 10.83
CA CYS A 102 -21.19 -0.41 11.68
C CYS A 102 -22.62 -0.90 11.38
N LEU A 103 -23.60 0.01 11.32
CA LEU A 103 -24.99 -0.34 10.99
C LEU A 103 -25.10 -1.03 9.62
N HIS A 104 -24.42 -0.47 8.62
CA HIS A 104 -24.40 -0.99 7.26
C HIS A 104 -23.75 -2.37 7.15
N LEU A 105 -22.70 -2.66 7.94
CA LEU A 105 -22.05 -3.96 7.98
C LEU A 105 -22.92 -5.02 8.68
N LEU A 106 -23.54 -4.67 9.82
CA LEU A 106 -24.46 -5.55 10.52
C LEU A 106 -25.68 -5.93 9.66
N ASP A 107 -26.26 -4.96 8.96
CA ASP A 107 -27.37 -5.17 8.02
C ASP A 107 -26.99 -6.10 6.85
N SER A 108 -25.72 -6.10 6.44
CA SER A 108 -25.21 -7.03 5.41
C SER A 108 -24.98 -8.46 5.92
N GLY A 109 -25.29 -8.74 7.19
CA GLY A 109 -25.17 -10.07 7.80
C GLY A 109 -23.81 -10.36 8.45
N LYS A 110 -22.95 -9.35 8.64
CA LYS A 110 -21.68 -9.52 9.37
C LYS A 110 -21.96 -9.67 10.87
N SER A 111 -21.22 -10.55 11.56
CA SER A 111 -21.43 -10.75 12.99
C SER A 111 -20.99 -9.53 13.81
N PRO A 112 -21.62 -9.25 14.97
CA PRO A 112 -21.20 -8.17 15.85
C PRO A 112 -19.74 -8.29 16.30
N GLU A 113 -19.26 -9.50 16.55
CA GLU A 113 -17.88 -9.77 16.98
C GLU A 113 -16.88 -9.37 15.88
N HIS A 114 -17.18 -9.71 14.63
CA HIS A 114 -16.37 -9.33 13.47
C HIS A 114 -16.33 -7.81 13.32
N VAL A 115 -17.49 -7.15 13.32
CA VAL A 115 -17.59 -5.69 13.16
C VAL A 115 -16.82 -4.95 14.28
N ASN A 116 -16.97 -5.40 15.52
CA ASN A 116 -16.23 -4.85 16.66
C ASN A 116 -14.72 -5.02 16.52
N SER A 117 -14.27 -6.17 15.99
CA SER A 117 -12.85 -6.43 15.73
C SER A 117 -12.28 -5.50 14.65
N VAL A 118 -12.94 -5.42 13.49
CA VAL A 118 -12.45 -4.62 12.35
C VAL A 118 -12.56 -3.12 12.58
N LEU A 119 -13.42 -2.66 13.50
CA LEU A 119 -13.52 -1.25 13.91
C LEU A 119 -12.76 -0.92 15.21
N ASN A 120 -11.99 -1.86 15.77
CA ASN A 120 -11.26 -1.65 17.03
C ASN A 120 -10.17 -0.56 16.89
N PRO A 121 -10.23 0.55 17.66
CA PRO A 121 -9.24 1.61 17.62
C PRO A 121 -7.88 1.24 18.22
N SER A 122 -7.78 0.14 18.98
CA SER A 122 -6.52 -0.29 19.60
C SER A 122 -5.52 -0.87 18.59
N ASP A 123 -6.02 -1.37 17.45
CA ASP A 123 -5.24 -2.14 16.48
C ASP A 123 -5.05 -1.39 15.14
N LYS A 124 -4.57 -0.14 15.23
CA LYS A 124 -4.34 0.74 14.06
C LYS A 124 -3.22 0.28 13.11
N HIS A 125 -2.38 -0.63 13.57
CA HIS A 125 -1.22 -1.13 12.83
C HIS A 125 -1.42 -2.51 12.23
N ASP A 126 -2.58 -3.12 12.46
CA ASP A 126 -2.91 -4.45 11.94
C ASP A 126 -3.40 -4.34 10.49
N ILE A 127 -2.59 -4.89 9.56
CA ILE A 127 -2.88 -4.90 8.13
C ILE A 127 -4.03 -5.86 7.77
N LEU A 128 -4.19 -6.97 8.50
CA LEU A 128 -5.23 -7.95 8.25
C LEU A 128 -6.60 -7.38 8.61
N LEU A 129 -6.71 -6.72 9.76
CA LEU A 129 -7.95 -6.02 10.13
C LEU A 129 -8.27 -4.86 9.18
N ALA A 130 -7.23 -4.19 8.65
CA ALA A 130 -7.40 -3.21 7.59
C ALA A 130 -7.98 -3.80 6.32
N PHE A 131 -7.40 -4.91 5.87
CA PHE A 131 -7.91 -5.63 4.71
C PHE A 131 -9.36 -6.10 4.93
N CYS A 132 -9.67 -6.76 6.05
CA CYS A 132 -11.01 -7.28 6.33
C CYS A 132 -12.07 -6.19 6.29
N LEU A 133 -11.83 -5.03 6.93
CA LEU A 133 -12.78 -3.92 6.90
C LEU A 133 -13.02 -3.42 5.47
N LEU A 134 -11.95 -3.15 4.73
CA LEU A 134 -12.04 -2.60 3.39
C LEU A 134 -12.69 -3.62 2.44
N LYS A 135 -12.39 -4.91 2.62
CA LYS A 135 -13.06 -6.01 1.94
C LYS A 135 -14.54 -6.03 2.18
N ASP A 136 -14.96 -5.89 3.42
CA ASP A 136 -16.38 -5.84 3.71
C ASP A 136 -17.03 -4.65 3.01
N MET A 137 -16.40 -3.47 2.96
CA MET A 137 -16.93 -2.29 2.29
C MET A 137 -17.12 -2.49 0.78
N TRP A 138 -16.14 -3.04 0.06
CA TRP A 138 -16.27 -3.25 -1.39
C TRP A 138 -17.09 -4.47 -1.77
N THR A 139 -17.37 -5.37 -0.82
CA THR A 139 -18.28 -6.52 -1.04
C THR A 139 -19.71 -6.25 -0.55
N LEU A 140 -20.00 -5.03 -0.08
CA LEU A 140 -21.34 -4.67 0.37
C LEU A 140 -22.35 -4.75 -0.79
N PRO A 141 -23.47 -5.46 -0.62
CA PRO A 141 -24.53 -5.45 -1.62
C PRO A 141 -25.19 -4.07 -1.69
N ALA A 142 -25.70 -3.74 -2.88
CA ALA A 142 -26.52 -2.55 -3.07
C ALA A 142 -27.73 -2.56 -2.12
N ALA A 143 -28.08 -1.40 -1.57
CA ALA A 143 -29.23 -1.29 -0.70
C ALA A 143 -30.53 -1.50 -1.50
N ASN A 144 -31.45 -2.30 -0.96
CA ASN A 144 -32.77 -2.48 -1.58
C ASN A 144 -33.59 -1.18 -1.48
N PRO A 145 -33.98 -0.55 -2.60
CA PRO A 145 -34.74 0.71 -2.58
C PRO A 145 -36.14 0.59 -1.98
N LEU A 146 -36.71 -0.61 -1.94
CA LEU A 146 -38.04 -0.86 -1.37
C LEU A 146 -38.01 -1.04 0.15
N SER A 147 -36.87 -1.42 0.71
CA SER A 147 -36.72 -1.76 2.13
C SER A 147 -36.04 -0.68 2.95
N HIS A 148 -35.38 0.30 2.30
CA HIS A 148 -34.54 1.28 2.97
C HIS A 148 -34.91 2.72 2.60
N PRO A 149 -34.76 3.68 3.53
CA PRO A 149 -34.97 5.09 3.24
C PRO A 149 -33.86 5.64 2.32
N ALA A 150 -34.16 6.72 1.60
CA ALA A 150 -33.24 7.33 0.63
C ALA A 150 -31.86 7.71 1.24
N SER A 151 -31.83 8.19 2.48
CA SER A 151 -30.58 8.52 3.19
C SER A 151 -29.69 7.30 3.44
N TYR A 152 -30.28 6.15 3.72
CA TYR A 152 -29.57 4.89 3.91
C TYR A 152 -28.99 4.39 2.59
N ILE A 153 -29.75 4.50 1.49
CA ILE A 153 -29.30 4.13 0.15
C ILE A 153 -28.11 4.99 -0.26
N ALA A 154 -28.20 6.31 -0.11
CA ALA A 154 -27.11 7.22 -0.41
C ALA A 154 -25.85 6.94 0.43
N THR A 155 -26.02 6.57 1.70
CA THR A 155 -24.90 6.17 2.57
C THR A 155 -24.29 4.84 2.13
N ARG A 156 -25.11 3.87 1.73
CA ARG A 156 -24.64 2.58 1.18
C ARG A 156 -23.83 2.81 -0.09
N GLU A 157 -24.34 3.59 -1.04
CA GLU A 157 -23.66 3.93 -2.29
C GLU A 157 -22.32 4.61 -2.02
N ALA A 158 -22.29 5.59 -1.11
CA ALA A 158 -21.06 6.28 -0.72
C ALA A 158 -20.01 5.34 -0.11
N ILE A 159 -20.44 4.38 0.73
CA ILE A 159 -19.55 3.34 1.27
C ILE A 159 -19.02 2.43 0.14
N CYS A 160 -19.88 2.01 -0.79
CA CYS A 160 -19.49 1.18 -1.92
C CYS A 160 -18.49 1.89 -2.82
N THR A 161 -18.69 3.17 -3.15
CA THR A 161 -17.73 3.97 -3.93
C THR A 161 -16.37 4.09 -3.23
N TYR A 162 -16.37 4.31 -1.91
CA TYR A 162 -15.12 4.28 -1.14
C TYR A 162 -14.45 2.90 -1.18
N GLY A 163 -15.26 1.84 -1.03
CA GLY A 163 -14.82 0.45 -1.12
C GLY A 163 -14.18 0.15 -2.47
N GLU A 164 -14.79 0.57 -3.57
CA GLU A 164 -14.30 0.38 -4.94
C GLU A 164 -12.94 1.04 -5.16
N MET A 165 -12.75 2.28 -4.70
CA MET A 165 -11.43 2.92 -4.70
C MET A 165 -10.40 2.08 -3.93
N CYS A 166 -10.75 1.58 -2.75
CA CYS A 166 -9.84 0.76 -1.93
C CYS A 166 -9.55 -0.61 -2.57
N TYR A 167 -10.55 -1.22 -3.22
CA TYR A 167 -10.41 -2.46 -3.98
C TYR A 167 -9.35 -2.28 -5.06
N HIS A 168 -9.46 -1.25 -5.89
CA HIS A 168 -8.48 -0.96 -6.95
C HIS A 168 -7.06 -0.65 -6.43
N LEU A 169 -6.92 -0.12 -5.21
CA LEU A 169 -5.61 0.12 -4.59
C LEU A 169 -4.97 -1.13 -3.97
N ILE A 170 -5.79 -2.03 -3.42
CA ILE A 170 -5.31 -3.17 -2.62
C ILE A 170 -5.21 -4.44 -3.47
N PHE A 171 -6.21 -4.69 -4.32
CA PHE A 171 -6.34 -5.92 -5.10
C PHE A 171 -5.08 -6.29 -5.91
N PRO A 172 -4.37 -5.34 -6.55
CA PRO A 172 -3.12 -5.61 -7.26
C PRO A 172 -2.01 -6.25 -6.41
N TYR A 173 -2.02 -6.01 -5.10
CA TYR A 173 -0.99 -6.50 -4.18
C TYR A 173 -1.31 -7.86 -3.55
N ILE A 174 -2.56 -8.33 -3.72
CA ILE A 174 -3.05 -9.55 -3.06
C ILE A 174 -3.54 -10.61 -4.03
N CYS A 175 -3.92 -10.22 -5.25
CA CYS A 175 -4.36 -11.13 -6.27
C CYS A 175 -3.15 -11.64 -7.06
N THR A 176 -2.80 -12.90 -6.81
CA THR A 176 -1.63 -13.55 -7.42
C THR A 176 -1.82 -13.93 -8.89
N ASN A 177 -3.06 -13.85 -9.37
CA ASN A 177 -3.47 -14.23 -10.72
C ASN A 177 -3.53 -13.04 -11.69
N LEU A 178 -3.34 -11.81 -11.21
CA LEU A 178 -3.30 -10.64 -12.08
C LEU A 178 -1.96 -10.54 -12.78
N SER A 179 -2.01 -10.33 -14.08
CA SER A 179 -0.87 -9.86 -14.87
C SER A 179 -0.39 -8.49 -14.38
N LEU A 180 0.85 -8.13 -14.71
CA LEU A 180 1.37 -6.80 -14.37
C LEU A 180 0.55 -5.68 -15.02
N ASP A 181 0.05 -5.90 -16.23
CA ASP A 181 -0.76 -4.90 -16.94
C ASP A 181 -2.11 -4.68 -16.23
N GLU A 182 -2.80 -5.75 -15.80
CA GLU A 182 -4.03 -5.64 -15.01
C GLU A 182 -3.78 -4.98 -13.64
N GLN A 183 -2.66 -5.32 -12.98
CA GLN A 183 -2.25 -4.67 -11.74
C GLN A 183 -2.12 -3.15 -11.93
N LEU A 184 -1.49 -2.71 -13.03
CA LEU A 184 -1.35 -1.30 -13.37
C LEU A 184 -2.71 -0.64 -13.67
N GLU A 185 -3.60 -1.31 -14.40
CA GLU A 185 -4.95 -0.80 -14.66
C GLU A 185 -5.75 -0.56 -13.38
N HIS A 186 -5.72 -1.53 -12.45
CA HIS A 186 -6.34 -1.37 -11.14
C HIS A 186 -5.72 -0.20 -10.36
N LEU A 187 -4.40 -0.10 -10.28
CA LEU A 187 -3.76 1.02 -9.57
C LEU A 187 -4.08 2.38 -10.20
N SER A 188 -4.17 2.43 -11.54
CA SER A 188 -4.64 3.60 -12.26
C SER A 188 -6.05 3.98 -11.84
N ALA A 189 -7.00 3.04 -11.90
CA ALA A 189 -8.38 3.28 -11.48
C ALA A 189 -8.45 3.78 -10.04
N GLY A 190 -7.70 3.15 -9.12
CA GLY A 190 -7.66 3.50 -7.71
C GLY A 190 -7.16 4.93 -7.45
N VAL A 191 -6.06 5.35 -8.08
CA VAL A 191 -5.54 6.72 -7.91
C VAL A 191 -6.45 7.76 -8.55
N HIS A 192 -7.04 7.47 -9.71
CA HIS A 192 -7.97 8.41 -10.37
C HIS A 192 -9.24 8.58 -9.55
N LEU A 193 -9.82 7.50 -9.00
CA LEU A 193 -10.96 7.58 -8.09
C LEU A 193 -10.59 8.39 -6.83
N ALA A 194 -9.44 8.14 -6.22
CA ALA A 194 -9.00 8.88 -5.05
C ALA A 194 -8.86 10.39 -5.32
N VAL A 195 -8.28 10.76 -6.46
CA VAL A 195 -8.12 12.16 -6.88
C VAL A 195 -9.47 12.78 -7.23
N ALA A 196 -10.35 12.07 -7.94
CA ALA A 196 -11.67 12.56 -8.30
C ALA A 196 -12.55 12.83 -7.06
N LEU A 197 -12.56 11.91 -6.10
CA LEU A 197 -13.28 12.06 -4.83
C LEU A 197 -12.71 13.21 -3.99
N PHE A 198 -11.38 13.38 -3.97
CA PHE A 198 -10.74 14.50 -3.31
C PHE A 198 -10.98 15.85 -4.02
N ALA A 199 -11.06 15.86 -5.34
CA ALA A 199 -11.25 17.06 -6.15
C ALA A 199 -12.70 17.59 -6.10
N ASP A 200 -13.66 16.79 -5.62
CA ASP A 200 -15.03 17.25 -5.39
C ASP A 200 -15.01 18.46 -4.44
N GLN A 201 -15.49 19.60 -4.96
CA GLN A 201 -15.46 20.89 -4.28
C GLN A 201 -16.22 20.89 -2.96
N LYS A 202 -17.22 20.00 -2.82
CA LYS A 202 -17.99 19.87 -1.59
C LYS A 202 -17.24 19.12 -0.50
N VAL A 203 -16.13 18.47 -0.84
CA VAL A 203 -15.53 17.42 -0.04
C VAL A 203 -14.08 17.74 0.33
N ARG A 204 -13.19 17.88 -0.65
CA ARG A 204 -11.77 18.19 -0.42
C ARG A 204 -11.15 17.37 0.73
N THR A 205 -10.68 18.05 1.77
CA THR A 205 -10.00 17.44 2.93
C THR A 205 -10.94 16.68 3.86
N ASP A 206 -12.25 16.82 3.70
CA ASP A 206 -13.25 16.07 4.47
C ASP A 206 -13.45 14.65 3.92
N PHE A 207 -12.91 14.32 2.74
CA PHE A 207 -12.81 12.95 2.23
C PHE A 207 -11.68 12.19 2.95
N LEU A 208 -10.45 12.47 2.53
CA LEU A 208 -9.22 11.96 3.10
C LEU A 208 -8.26 13.13 3.28
N GLY A 209 -7.43 13.06 4.31
CA GLY A 209 -6.40 14.07 4.54
C GLY A 209 -5.45 14.15 3.34
N ILE A 210 -5.05 15.36 2.96
CA ILE A 210 -4.16 15.61 1.81
C ILE A 210 -2.89 14.75 1.83
N VAL A 211 -2.34 14.47 3.02
CA VAL A 211 -1.16 13.61 3.18
C VAL A 211 -1.42 12.19 2.68
N LEU A 212 -2.60 11.62 2.94
CA LEU A 212 -2.94 10.28 2.47
C LEU A 212 -3.13 10.25 0.95
N ILE A 213 -3.80 11.26 0.39
CA ILE A 213 -3.95 11.40 -1.07
C ILE A 213 -2.59 11.50 -1.75
N VAL A 214 -1.69 12.35 -1.25
CA VAL A 214 -0.32 12.44 -1.77
C VAL A 214 0.40 11.08 -1.64
N ASN A 215 0.25 10.36 -0.53
CA ASN A 215 0.87 9.04 -0.39
C ASN A 215 0.32 8.01 -1.40
N ILE A 216 -0.98 8.02 -1.70
CA ILE A 216 -1.58 7.17 -2.74
C ILE A 216 -0.99 7.51 -4.11
N ILE A 217 -0.91 8.80 -4.45
CA ILE A 217 -0.32 9.27 -5.71
C ILE A 217 1.15 8.83 -5.82
N LEU A 218 1.94 9.01 -4.75
CA LEU A 218 3.35 8.61 -4.71
C LEU A 218 3.54 7.11 -4.89
N MET A 219 2.77 6.29 -4.15
CA MET A 219 2.79 4.83 -4.25
C MET A 219 2.53 4.38 -5.70
N VAL A 220 1.41 4.82 -6.30
CA VAL A 220 1.04 4.40 -7.66
C VAL A 220 2.03 4.93 -8.70
N LYS A 221 2.44 6.19 -8.59
CA LYS A 221 3.46 6.77 -9.49
C LYS A 221 4.74 5.95 -9.44
N ASN A 222 5.22 5.61 -8.26
CA ASN A 222 6.46 4.85 -8.13
C ASN A 222 6.38 3.49 -8.81
N VAL A 223 5.26 2.77 -8.66
CA VAL A 223 5.03 1.49 -9.35
C VAL A 223 5.25 1.64 -10.85
N TYR A 224 4.58 2.61 -11.49
CA TYR A 224 4.72 2.82 -12.92
C TYR A 224 6.14 3.20 -13.37
N PHE A 225 6.81 4.07 -12.61
CA PHE A 225 8.18 4.45 -12.92
C PHE A 225 9.14 3.27 -12.75
N CYS A 226 8.97 2.44 -11.73
CA CYS A 226 9.77 1.24 -11.54
C CYS A 226 9.51 0.21 -12.64
N VAL A 227 8.27 0.02 -13.09
CA VAL A 227 7.96 -0.84 -14.24
C VAL A 227 8.62 -0.32 -15.51
N ALA A 228 8.56 0.99 -15.78
CA ALA A 228 9.21 1.57 -16.94
C ALA A 228 10.74 1.39 -16.88
N LYS A 229 11.35 1.58 -15.71
CA LYS A 229 12.79 1.33 -15.48
C LYS A 229 13.13 -0.15 -15.68
N ALA A 230 12.33 -1.07 -15.15
CA ALA A 230 12.50 -2.50 -15.35
C ALA A 230 12.40 -2.88 -16.83
N LYS A 231 11.45 -2.30 -17.59
CA LYS A 231 11.35 -2.50 -19.05
C LYS A 231 12.59 -2.00 -19.79
N ALA A 232 13.20 -0.91 -19.35
CA ALA A 232 14.41 -0.37 -19.96
C ALA A 232 15.68 -1.16 -19.59
N ASP A 233 15.81 -1.56 -18.32
CA ASP A 233 17.02 -2.20 -17.78
C ASP A 233 17.02 -3.72 -18.00
N LEU A 234 15.87 -4.38 -17.83
CA LEU A 234 15.68 -5.84 -17.80
C LEU A 234 14.35 -6.26 -18.49
N PRO A 235 14.21 -6.09 -19.81
CA PRO A 235 12.93 -6.23 -20.52
C PRO A 235 12.28 -7.62 -20.48
N ASN A 236 13.06 -8.67 -20.20
CA ASN A 236 12.61 -10.06 -20.21
C ASN A 236 12.42 -10.64 -18.80
N GLU A 237 12.68 -9.86 -17.74
CA GLU A 237 12.58 -10.34 -16.37
C GLU A 237 11.22 -9.95 -15.77
N PRO A 238 10.61 -10.82 -14.95
CA PRO A 238 9.35 -10.51 -14.29
C PRO A 238 9.55 -9.41 -13.24
N PHE A 239 8.60 -8.49 -13.16
CA PHE A 239 8.59 -7.42 -12.17
C PHE A 239 7.44 -7.61 -11.17
N PHE A 240 7.75 -7.62 -9.88
CA PHE A 240 6.77 -7.86 -8.83
C PHE A 240 6.57 -6.59 -7.99
N ILE A 241 5.38 -5.97 -8.09
CA ILE A 241 5.07 -4.74 -7.36
C ILE A 241 5.09 -4.91 -5.83
N ILE A 242 4.91 -6.14 -5.35
CA ILE A 242 4.96 -6.48 -3.92
C ILE A 242 6.34 -6.27 -3.29
N LEU A 243 7.40 -6.19 -4.11
CA LEU A 243 8.76 -5.91 -3.64
C LEU A 243 9.00 -4.42 -3.38
N LEU A 244 8.07 -3.55 -3.77
CA LEU A 244 8.13 -2.12 -3.49
C LEU A 244 7.64 -1.83 -2.06
N GLY A 245 8.14 -0.75 -1.45
CA GLY A 245 7.84 -0.38 -0.07
C GLY A 245 8.96 -0.72 0.92
N THR A 246 8.58 -1.00 2.16
CA THR A 246 9.50 -1.09 3.31
C THR A 246 9.45 -2.44 4.04
N ASP A 247 8.69 -3.42 3.53
CA ASP A 247 8.48 -4.72 4.16
C ASP A 247 9.77 -5.50 4.46
N SER A 248 10.76 -5.46 3.56
CA SER A 248 12.06 -6.11 3.79
C SER A 248 12.80 -5.50 4.98
N LEU A 249 12.68 -4.18 5.18
CA LEU A 249 13.26 -3.48 6.31
C LEU A 249 12.50 -3.80 7.60
N GLU A 250 11.17 -3.85 7.56
CA GLU A 250 10.35 -4.26 8.72
C GLU A 250 10.63 -5.70 9.14
N SER A 251 10.82 -6.61 8.18
CA SER A 251 11.23 -7.99 8.43
C SER A 251 12.60 -8.05 9.11
N LEU A 252 13.58 -7.26 8.64
CA LEU A 252 14.90 -7.17 9.27
C LEU A 252 14.81 -6.67 10.71
N PHE A 253 13.99 -5.65 10.97
CA PHE A 253 13.72 -5.18 12.35
C PHE A 253 13.05 -6.26 13.20
N GLY A 254 12.14 -7.05 12.64
CA GLY A 254 11.51 -8.18 13.34
C GLY A 254 12.52 -9.24 13.77
N ILE A 255 13.44 -9.61 12.89
CA ILE A 255 14.55 -10.55 13.21
C ILE A 255 15.42 -9.95 14.31
N LEU A 256 15.81 -8.67 14.16
CA LEU A 256 16.67 -7.97 15.12
C LEU A 256 16.05 -7.94 16.53
N CYS A 257 14.76 -7.60 16.66
CA CYS A 257 14.07 -7.61 17.95
C CYS A 257 13.98 -9.03 18.53
N THR A 258 13.85 -10.06 17.69
CA THR A 258 13.79 -11.46 18.13
C THR A 258 15.16 -11.95 18.61
N MET A 259 16.26 -11.49 18.01
CA MET A 259 17.62 -11.84 18.41
C MET A 259 17.98 -11.39 19.84
N VAL A 260 17.44 -10.25 20.28
CA VAL A 260 17.68 -9.72 21.64
C VAL A 260 16.83 -10.44 22.69
N GLY A 261 15.76 -11.10 22.28
CA GLY A 261 14.93 -11.94 23.14
C GLY A 261 13.89 -11.14 23.93
N ASN A 262 13.96 -11.20 25.26
CA ASN A 262 12.90 -10.64 26.12
C ASN A 262 12.84 -9.10 26.14
N ASP A 263 13.90 -8.42 25.71
CA ASP A 263 13.90 -6.97 25.54
C ASP A 263 13.74 -6.62 24.06
N ALA A 264 12.49 -6.37 23.66
CA ALA A 264 12.17 -6.01 22.27
C ALA A 264 12.65 -4.60 21.89
N ASN A 265 13.20 -3.82 22.85
CA ASN A 265 13.70 -2.48 22.62
C ASN A 265 15.22 -2.48 22.64
N LEU A 266 15.83 -2.43 21.45
CA LEU A 266 17.28 -2.35 21.31
C LEU A 266 17.78 -0.94 21.65
N ASP A 267 18.90 -0.86 22.38
CA ASP A 267 19.71 0.35 22.40
C ASP A 267 20.59 0.46 21.13
N VAL A 268 21.19 1.65 20.92
CA VAL A 268 22.00 1.93 19.73
C VAL A 268 23.25 1.04 19.65
N LEU A 269 23.82 0.64 20.79
CA LEU A 269 24.99 -0.24 20.83
C LEU A 269 24.61 -1.65 20.40
N GLN A 270 23.50 -2.19 20.92
CA GLN A 270 22.94 -3.48 20.52
C GLN A 270 22.58 -3.49 19.03
N LEU A 271 21.96 -2.43 18.52
CA LEU A 271 21.70 -2.29 17.08
C LEU A 271 23.01 -2.39 16.27
N GLY A 272 24.04 -1.63 16.64
CA GLY A 272 25.32 -1.63 15.94
C GLY A 272 26.04 -2.98 15.98
N LEU A 273 25.91 -3.73 17.09
CA LEU A 273 26.54 -5.05 17.26
C LEU A 273 25.78 -6.16 16.53
N CYS A 274 24.45 -6.06 16.44
CA CYS A 274 23.63 -7.14 15.92
C CYS A 274 23.29 -6.99 14.43
N VAL A 275 23.29 -5.78 13.86
CA VAL A 275 22.78 -5.53 12.49
C VAL A 275 23.45 -6.40 11.42
N THR A 276 24.78 -6.60 11.49
CA THR A 276 25.50 -7.47 10.55
C THR A 276 25.02 -8.93 10.68
N ASN A 277 24.93 -9.44 11.91
CA ASN A 277 24.46 -10.80 12.15
C ASN A 277 22.99 -10.96 11.72
N THR A 278 22.16 -9.93 11.87
CA THR A 278 20.77 -9.92 11.39
C THR A 278 20.70 -10.06 9.88
N THR A 279 21.59 -9.42 9.12
CA THR A 279 21.61 -9.57 7.66
C THR A 279 21.99 -10.99 7.21
N GLU A 280 22.92 -11.64 7.92
CA GLU A 280 23.28 -13.05 7.65
C GLU A 280 22.09 -13.98 7.95
N VAL A 281 21.43 -13.80 9.10
CA VAL A 281 20.25 -14.60 9.45
C VAL A 281 19.09 -14.37 8.49
N ALA A 282 18.85 -13.12 8.07
CA ALA A 282 17.83 -12.82 7.06
C ALA A 282 18.13 -13.54 5.73
N THR A 283 19.40 -13.62 5.33
CA THR A 283 19.83 -14.35 4.13
C THR A 283 19.59 -15.85 4.27
N ILE A 284 19.94 -16.44 5.42
CA ILE A 284 19.71 -17.87 5.71
C ILE A 284 18.20 -18.18 5.69
N LEU A 285 17.37 -17.35 6.32
CA LEU A 285 15.91 -17.54 6.34
C LEU A 285 15.29 -17.36 4.96
N ALA A 286 15.85 -16.52 4.10
CA ALA A 286 15.41 -16.40 2.71
C ALA A 286 15.79 -17.63 1.87
N MET A 287 16.94 -18.26 2.14
CA MET A 287 17.37 -19.52 1.50
C MET A 287 16.61 -20.73 2.03
N HIS A 288 16.17 -20.69 3.29
CA HIS A 288 15.43 -21.75 3.98
C HIS A 288 14.11 -21.21 4.58
N PRO A 289 13.10 -20.92 3.73
CA PRO A 289 11.83 -20.37 4.18
C PRO A 289 11.13 -21.24 5.24
N GLU A 290 11.37 -22.55 5.22
CA GLU A 290 10.80 -23.53 6.15
C GLU A 290 11.30 -23.37 7.60
N TRP A 291 12.38 -22.62 7.84
CA TRP A 291 12.93 -22.38 9.18
C TRP A 291 12.37 -21.13 9.86
N GLY A 292 11.77 -20.22 9.08
CA GLY A 292 11.24 -18.96 9.57
C GLY A 292 9.72 -19.00 9.71
N LYS A 293 9.20 -18.76 10.90
CA LYS A 293 7.80 -18.34 11.06
C LYS A 293 7.75 -16.83 11.00
N GLY A 294 7.27 -16.30 9.87
CA GLY A 294 7.16 -14.87 9.63
C GLY A 294 6.41 -14.09 10.73
N PRO A 295 6.64 -12.77 10.86
CA PRO A 295 5.92 -11.96 11.83
C PRO A 295 4.43 -11.88 11.46
N ARG A 296 3.56 -12.40 12.36
CA ARG A 296 2.09 -12.54 12.16
C ARG A 296 1.38 -11.27 11.66
N ARG A 297 1.92 -10.07 11.89
CA ARG A 297 1.30 -8.77 11.58
C ARG A 297 1.62 -8.19 10.20
N LEU A 298 2.43 -8.85 9.36
CA LEU A 298 2.77 -8.36 8.01
C LEU A 298 2.00 -9.04 6.88
N HIS A 299 1.06 -9.95 7.21
CA HIS A 299 0.37 -10.81 6.24
C HIS A 299 -0.83 -10.12 5.60
N LEU A 300 -0.79 -9.98 4.28
CA LEU A 300 -1.99 -9.80 3.47
C LEU A 300 -2.46 -11.18 2.99
N PRO A 301 -3.77 -11.45 2.95
CA PRO A 301 -4.26 -12.74 2.49
C PRO A 301 -4.13 -12.89 0.98
N HIS A 302 -3.83 -14.11 0.53
CA HIS A 302 -3.90 -14.47 -0.88
C HIS A 302 -5.36 -14.47 -1.35
N VAL A 303 -5.62 -13.83 -2.48
CA VAL A 303 -6.94 -13.91 -3.12
C VAL A 303 -6.82 -14.32 -4.59
N ASP A 304 -7.82 -15.04 -5.09
CA ASP A 304 -7.96 -15.27 -6.53
C ASP A 304 -8.63 -14.07 -7.24
N CYS A 305 -8.81 -14.16 -8.55
CA CYS A 305 -9.48 -13.13 -9.34
C CYS A 305 -10.93 -12.85 -8.89
N GLU A 306 -11.55 -13.78 -8.16
CA GLU A 306 -12.89 -13.64 -7.59
C GLU A 306 -12.87 -13.07 -6.15
N ALA A 307 -11.71 -12.60 -5.68
CA ALA A 307 -11.49 -12.12 -4.32
C ALA A 307 -11.78 -13.17 -3.22
N ARG A 308 -11.76 -14.46 -3.57
CA ARG A 308 -11.85 -15.56 -2.62
C ARG A 308 -10.49 -15.79 -1.98
N THR A 309 -10.47 -15.93 -0.66
CA THR A 309 -9.23 -16.20 0.08
C THR A 309 -8.73 -17.59 -0.26
N LEU A 310 -7.51 -17.68 -0.79
CA LEU A 310 -6.83 -18.95 -1.05
C LEU A 310 -6.32 -19.55 0.27
N PRO A 311 -6.20 -20.89 0.39
CA PRO A 311 -5.65 -21.53 1.59
C PRO A 311 -4.23 -21.03 1.88
N ASP A 312 -3.97 -20.65 3.14
CA ASP A 312 -2.66 -20.22 3.67
C ASP A 312 -1.64 -21.36 3.59
N ASN A 313 -1.05 -21.55 2.42
CA ASN A 313 0.06 -22.49 2.21
C ASN A 313 1.41 -21.77 2.10
N ALA A 314 1.40 -20.43 2.00
CA ALA A 314 2.57 -19.58 1.92
C ALA A 314 2.50 -18.55 3.05
N ASP A 315 3.49 -18.59 3.95
CA ASP A 315 3.57 -17.70 5.10
C ASP A 315 3.81 -16.23 4.69
N HIS A 316 4.03 -15.87 3.41
CA HIS A 316 4.15 -14.48 2.96
C HIS A 316 3.80 -14.35 1.46
N ILE A 317 3.13 -13.26 1.06
CA ILE A 317 3.01 -12.90 -0.36
C ILE A 317 4.38 -12.42 -0.84
N GLY A 318 5.01 -13.22 -1.71
CA GLY A 318 6.28 -12.88 -2.34
C GLY A 318 6.24 -13.18 -3.84
N PRO A 319 7.35 -12.96 -4.57
CA PRO A 319 7.43 -13.26 -6.00
C PRO A 319 7.00 -14.67 -6.38
N SER A 320 7.32 -15.67 -5.55
CA SER A 320 6.94 -17.08 -5.75
C SER A 320 5.43 -17.34 -5.68
N SER A 321 4.66 -16.41 -5.12
CA SER A 321 3.21 -16.50 -5.02
C SER A 321 2.50 -16.06 -6.29
N PHE A 322 3.14 -15.23 -7.13
CA PHE A 322 2.57 -14.73 -8.37
C PHE A 322 2.86 -15.70 -9.51
N TYR A 323 1.90 -15.87 -10.41
CA TYR A 323 2.15 -16.57 -11.66
C TYR A 323 2.90 -15.61 -12.58
N PRO A 324 4.16 -15.89 -12.96
CA PRO A 324 4.85 -15.08 -13.95
C PRO A 324 4.17 -15.28 -15.30
N ASP A 325 3.89 -14.17 -15.99
CA ASP A 325 3.64 -14.16 -17.44
C ASP A 325 4.96 -14.22 -18.21
#